data_AF-A0A970XEL2-F1
#
_entry.id   AF-A0A970XEL2-F1
#
_cell.length_a   1.000
_cell.length_b   1.000
_cell.length_c   1.000
_cell.angle_alpha   90.00
_cell.angle_beta   90.00
_cell.angle_gamma   90.00
#
_symmetry.space_group_name_H-M   'P 1'
#
loop_
_entity.id
_entity.type
_entity.pdbx_description
1 polymer ?
#
loop_
_entity_poly.entity_id
_entity_poly.type
_entity_poly.pdbx_seq_one_letter_code
_entity_poly.pdbx_strand_id
1 'polypeptide(L)'
;MKKRVINVLNYKKPAVWLIVTSVIICIVAVVCFLTNPRKAPISFGTIQITWANTLDLRSNEPASYKLNDAELGELRDRLRDLKIGRKNHDYGGFTPMYSLSIKAQGMEQFMIACYNRDGTHVGLMYQGEYYRIENDDFSRYLSSICAGENRAEAPGNKGRLSLNNVIMLSQKGEELSWEDFEPFFYVETGSGLYIRLYEINPLFSLLMGGDNPDNKPMYIRLRTNTEPEDAIDIRTEDVTAFISKHRDDMPDSLLLPPLEESR
;
A
#
# COMPACT_ATOMS: atom_id res chain seq x y z
N MET A 1 -32.68 -82.36 -23.59
CA MET A 1 -33.06 -80.94 -23.72
C MET A 1 -33.24 -80.31 -22.34
N LYS A 2 -32.51 -79.21 -22.10
CA LYS A 2 -32.75 -78.14 -21.11
C LYS A 2 -33.31 -78.56 -19.73
N LYS A 3 -32.43 -79.03 -18.85
CA LYS A 3 -32.59 -78.70 -17.42
C LYS A 3 -31.96 -77.34 -17.19
N ARG A 4 -32.82 -76.39 -16.84
CA ARG A 4 -32.58 -74.98 -16.52
C ARG A 4 -31.40 -74.84 -15.56
N VAL A 5 -30.28 -74.31 -16.06
CA VAL A 5 -29.25 -73.68 -15.22
C VAL A 5 -29.79 -72.31 -14.85
N ILE A 6 -30.60 -72.25 -13.79
CA ILE A 6 -30.92 -71.00 -13.09
C ILE A 6 -30.36 -71.19 -11.70
N ASN A 7 -29.04 -71.05 -11.54
CA ASN A 7 -28.46 -70.70 -10.24
C ASN A 7 -26.98 -70.28 -10.32
N VAL A 8 -26.64 -69.28 -11.16
CA VAL A 8 -25.33 -68.61 -11.08
C VAL A 8 -25.49 -67.09 -11.22
N LEU A 9 -26.41 -66.52 -10.45
CA LEU A 9 -26.41 -65.08 -10.18
C LEU A 9 -26.61 -64.84 -8.68
N ASN A 10 -25.76 -65.47 -7.87
CA ASN A 10 -25.44 -64.95 -6.55
C ASN A 10 -23.96 -64.56 -6.53
N TYR A 11 -23.64 -63.52 -7.30
CA TYR A 11 -22.36 -62.84 -7.21
C TYR A 11 -22.37 -61.94 -5.95
N LYS A 12 -22.52 -62.55 -4.77
CA LYS A 12 -22.08 -61.93 -3.51
C LYS A 12 -20.56 -62.01 -3.47
N LYS A 13 -19.88 -61.20 -4.29
CA LYS A 13 -18.44 -60.99 -4.13
C LYS A 13 -18.26 -59.70 -3.34
N PRO A 14 -17.73 -59.75 -2.10
CA PRO A 14 -17.48 -58.56 -1.29
C PRO A 14 -16.64 -57.50 -2.03
N ALA A 15 -15.84 -57.93 -3.00
CA ALA A 15 -15.10 -57.07 -3.91
C ALA A 15 -15.96 -56.08 -4.72
N VAL A 16 -17.15 -56.49 -5.20
CA VAL A 16 -18.02 -55.58 -5.97
C VAL A 16 -18.57 -54.47 -5.08
N TRP A 17 -18.94 -54.82 -3.86
CA TRP A 17 -19.44 -53.85 -2.89
C TRP A 17 -18.35 -52.85 -2.49
N LEU A 18 -17.12 -53.32 -2.27
CA LEU A 18 -15.97 -52.45 -1.98
C LEU A 18 -15.68 -51.46 -3.12
N ILE A 19 -15.75 -51.90 -4.38
CA ILE A 19 -15.55 -51.02 -5.54
C ILE A 19 -16.65 -49.94 -5.58
N VAL A 20 -17.92 -50.32 -5.39
CA VAL A 20 -19.03 -49.37 -5.38
C VAL A 20 -18.89 -48.36 -4.24
N THR A 21 -18.55 -48.80 -3.03
CA THR A 21 -18.32 -47.91 -1.87
C THR A 21 -17.16 -46.95 -2.12
N SER A 22 -16.06 -47.43 -2.69
CA SER A 22 -14.91 -46.58 -3.03
C SER A 22 -15.28 -45.52 -4.08
N VAL A 23 -16.03 -45.89 -5.12
CA VAL A 23 -16.48 -44.95 -6.15
C VAL A 23 -17.40 -43.89 -5.54
N ILE A 24 -18.31 -44.27 -4.65
CA ILE A 24 -19.18 -43.33 -3.94
C ILE A 24 -18.35 -42.36 -3.08
N ILE A 25 -17.35 -42.84 -2.34
CA ILE A 25 -16.45 -41.99 -1.54
C ILE A 25 -15.68 -41.03 -2.45
N CYS A 26 -15.17 -41.49 -3.59
CA CYS A 26 -14.49 -40.61 -4.57
C CYS A 26 -15.44 -39.55 -5.12
N ILE A 27 -16.69 -39.90 -5.44
CA ILE A 27 -17.70 -38.94 -5.90
C ILE A 27 -18.02 -37.93 -4.80
N VAL A 28 -18.19 -38.37 -3.55
CA VAL A 28 -18.44 -37.48 -2.42
C VAL A 28 -17.23 -36.56 -2.17
N ALA A 29 -16.01 -37.08 -2.26
CA ALA A 29 -14.79 -36.28 -2.13
C ALA A 29 -14.68 -35.23 -3.26
N VAL A 30 -14.97 -35.61 -4.51
CA VAL A 30 -15.04 -34.69 -5.65
C VAL A 30 -16.12 -33.63 -5.44
N VAL A 31 -17.32 -34.02 -5.00
CA VAL A 31 -18.40 -33.07 -4.69
C VAL A 31 -18.00 -32.15 -3.54
N CYS A 32 -17.41 -32.66 -2.45
CA CYS A 32 -16.93 -31.83 -1.35
C CYS A 32 -15.84 -30.85 -1.80
N PHE A 33 -14.92 -31.27 -2.68
CA PHE A 33 -13.88 -30.40 -3.23
C PHE A 33 -14.46 -29.35 -4.20
N LEU A 34 -15.47 -29.72 -4.99
CA LEU A 34 -16.19 -28.81 -5.89
C LEU A 34 -17.13 -27.86 -5.13
N THR A 35 -17.61 -28.26 -3.95
CA THR A 35 -18.47 -27.46 -3.07
C THR A 35 -17.63 -26.63 -2.10
N ASN A 36 -16.55 -26.02 -2.58
CA ASN A 36 -15.89 -24.96 -1.83
C ASN A 36 -16.78 -23.71 -1.89
N PRO A 37 -17.39 -23.27 -0.77
CA PRO A 37 -18.22 -22.07 -0.80
C PRO A 37 -17.36 -20.90 -1.26
N ARG A 38 -17.76 -20.26 -2.36
CA ARG A 38 -17.07 -19.09 -2.92
C ARG A 38 -17.21 -17.91 -1.96
N LYS A 39 -16.39 -17.87 -0.93
CA LYS A 39 -16.25 -16.69 -0.08
C LYS A 39 -15.44 -15.68 -0.89
N ALA A 40 -15.96 -14.46 -1.00
CA ALA A 40 -15.18 -13.36 -1.52
C ALA A 40 -13.88 -13.26 -0.69
N PRO A 41 -12.74 -13.01 -1.33
CA PRO A 41 -11.44 -13.05 -0.66
C PRO A 41 -11.31 -11.97 0.42
N ILE A 42 -12.02 -10.85 0.24
CA ILE A 42 -12.08 -9.71 1.15
C ILE A 42 -13.53 -9.26 1.26
N SER A 43 -13.95 -8.88 2.48
CA SER A 43 -15.16 -8.10 2.72
C SER A 43 -14.76 -6.73 3.25
N PHE A 44 -15.29 -5.67 2.62
CA PHE A 44 -14.94 -4.30 2.97
C PHE A 44 -15.86 -3.67 4.02
N GLY A 45 -16.92 -4.35 4.46
CA GLY A 45 -17.96 -3.74 5.29
C GLY A 45 -17.47 -3.14 6.61
N THR A 46 -16.36 -3.67 7.16
CA THR A 46 -15.75 -3.20 8.41
C THR A 46 -14.26 -2.90 8.27
N ILE A 47 -13.78 -2.62 7.05
CA ILE A 47 -12.36 -2.40 6.79
C ILE A 47 -11.86 -1.12 7.46
N GLN A 48 -10.75 -1.22 8.19
CA GLN A 48 -10.07 -0.09 8.83
C GLN A 48 -8.83 0.25 8.01
N ILE A 49 -8.97 1.13 7.02
CA ILE A 49 -7.87 1.55 6.14
C ILE A 49 -6.90 2.41 6.96
N THR A 50 -5.62 2.03 6.97
CA THR A 50 -4.57 2.76 7.68
C THR A 50 -3.82 3.70 6.74
N TRP A 51 -3.61 3.29 5.49
CA TRP A 51 -3.10 4.15 4.44
C TRP A 51 -3.49 3.64 3.06
N ALA A 52 -3.51 4.55 2.09
CA ALA A 52 -3.61 4.21 0.68
C ALA A 52 -2.70 5.14 -0.14
N ASN A 53 -2.11 4.62 -1.21
CA ASN A 53 -1.25 5.36 -2.13
C ASN A 53 -1.68 5.10 -3.57
N THR A 54 -1.83 6.18 -4.34
CA THR A 54 -2.13 6.13 -5.77
C THR A 54 -0.85 5.94 -6.58
N LEU A 55 -0.99 5.37 -7.77
CA LEU A 55 0.00 5.43 -8.83
C LEU A 55 -0.76 5.63 -10.13
N ASP A 56 -0.39 6.63 -10.92
CA ASP A 56 -0.97 6.93 -12.22
C ASP A 56 0.15 7.02 -13.27
N LEU A 57 0.12 6.09 -14.22
CA LEU A 57 1.09 5.96 -15.31
C LEU A 57 0.51 6.44 -16.65
N ARG A 58 -0.63 7.13 -16.65
CA ARG A 58 -1.25 7.64 -17.89
C ARG A 58 -0.51 8.83 -18.48
N SER A 59 0.22 9.57 -17.65
CA SER A 59 1.08 10.69 -18.05
C SER A 59 2.52 10.21 -18.33
N ASN A 60 3.30 11.05 -19.02
CA ASN A 60 4.74 10.80 -19.23
C ASN A 60 5.54 10.83 -17.91
N GLU A 61 5.03 11.56 -16.91
CA GLU A 61 5.57 11.58 -15.56
C GLU A 61 4.62 10.80 -14.63
N PRO A 62 5.04 9.63 -14.12
CA PRO A 62 4.27 8.87 -13.14
C PRO A 62 3.89 9.72 -11.93
N ALA A 63 2.59 9.86 -11.66
CA ALA A 63 2.11 10.53 -10.47
C ALA A 63 1.82 9.50 -9.38
N SER A 64 2.31 9.73 -8.16
CA SER A 64 2.03 8.88 -7.01
C SER A 64 1.87 9.75 -5.77
N TYR A 65 0.84 9.49 -4.99
CA TYR A 65 0.64 10.20 -3.73
C TYR A 65 -0.19 9.42 -2.72
N LYS A 66 0.06 9.74 -1.45
CA LYS A 66 -0.71 9.20 -0.34
C LYS A 66 -2.05 9.92 -0.24
N LEU A 67 -3.11 9.16 0.01
CA LEU A 67 -4.43 9.73 0.28
C LEU A 67 -4.44 10.41 1.66
N ASN A 68 -5.12 11.56 1.74
CA ASN A 68 -5.39 12.28 3.00
C ASN A 68 -6.59 11.66 3.73
N ASP A 69 -6.88 12.13 4.95
CA ASP A 69 -7.95 11.56 5.78
C ASP A 69 -9.35 11.64 5.16
N ALA A 70 -9.65 12.71 4.40
CA ALA A 70 -10.92 12.85 3.70
C ALA A 70 -11.04 11.87 2.53
N GLU A 71 -9.98 11.75 1.72
CA GLU A 71 -9.88 10.80 0.61
C GLU A 71 -9.92 9.34 1.12
N LEU A 72 -9.31 9.05 2.27
CA LEU A 72 -9.41 7.75 2.94
C LEU A 72 -10.83 7.46 3.43
N GLY A 73 -11.52 8.48 3.95
CA GLY A 73 -12.93 8.40 4.34
C GLY A 73 -13.82 8.06 3.14
N GLU A 74 -13.68 8.78 2.03
CA GLU A 74 -14.42 8.51 0.80
C GLU A 74 -14.11 7.12 0.24
N LEU A 75 -12.83 6.74 0.20
CA LEU A 75 -12.40 5.41 -0.24
C LEU A 75 -13.07 4.31 0.59
N ARG A 76 -13.05 4.44 1.92
CA ARG A 76 -13.70 3.48 2.83
C ARG A 76 -15.18 3.34 2.51
N ASP A 77 -15.88 4.46 2.36
CA ASP A 77 -17.32 4.47 2.13
C ASP A 77 -17.67 3.83 0.77
N ARG A 78 -16.85 4.05 -0.26
CA ARG A 78 -17.02 3.42 -1.58
C ARG A 78 -16.65 1.94 -1.59
N LEU A 79 -15.68 1.52 -0.78
CA LEU A 79 -15.31 0.11 -0.66
C LEU A 79 -16.37 -0.69 0.08
N ARG A 80 -17.06 -0.10 1.07
CA ARG A 80 -18.00 -0.77 1.97
C ARG A 80 -18.97 -1.74 1.27
N ASP A 81 -19.57 -1.30 0.17
CA ASP A 81 -20.55 -2.07 -0.60
C ASP A 81 -19.99 -2.61 -1.93
N LEU A 82 -18.69 -2.47 -2.16
CA LEU A 82 -18.05 -2.92 -3.39
C LEU A 82 -18.05 -4.45 -3.46
N LYS A 83 -18.70 -4.97 -4.51
CA LYS A 83 -18.75 -6.41 -4.77
C LYS A 83 -17.51 -6.84 -5.54
N ILE A 84 -16.77 -7.79 -4.97
CA ILE A 84 -15.68 -8.46 -5.67
C ILE A 84 -16.26 -9.57 -6.53
N GLY A 85 -15.96 -9.51 -7.82
CA GLY A 85 -16.39 -10.47 -8.82
C GLY A 85 -15.55 -11.74 -8.82
N ARG A 86 -15.57 -12.44 -9.95
CA ARG A 86 -14.85 -13.71 -10.10
C ARG A 86 -13.34 -13.48 -10.15
N LYS A 87 -12.60 -14.49 -9.69
CA LYS A 87 -11.16 -14.60 -9.93
C LYS A 87 -10.90 -14.46 -11.43
N ASN A 88 -9.95 -13.61 -11.79
CA ASN A 88 -9.53 -13.32 -13.15
C ASN A 88 -8.04 -13.70 -13.29
N HIS A 89 -7.63 -14.30 -14.39
CA HIS A 89 -6.21 -14.55 -14.67
C HIS A 89 -5.67 -13.64 -15.78
N ASP A 90 -6.54 -12.89 -16.45
CA ASP A 90 -6.23 -12.07 -17.62
C ASP A 90 -5.35 -10.86 -17.28
N TYR A 91 -5.26 -10.47 -16.00
CA TYR A 91 -4.45 -9.33 -15.53
C TYR A 91 -3.03 -9.72 -15.12
N GLY A 92 -2.74 -11.02 -15.00
CA GLY A 92 -1.41 -11.49 -14.59
C GLY A 92 -0.33 -11.06 -15.58
N GLY A 93 0.69 -10.35 -15.09
CA GLY A 93 1.84 -9.92 -15.89
C GLY A 93 1.67 -8.58 -16.62
N PHE A 94 0.52 -7.92 -16.51
CA PHE A 94 0.34 -6.56 -17.03
C PHE A 94 0.72 -5.51 -15.99
N THR A 95 1.46 -4.49 -16.42
CA THR A 95 1.65 -3.26 -15.64
C THR A 95 0.35 -2.46 -15.67
N PRO A 96 -0.27 -2.15 -14.52
CA PRO A 96 -1.50 -1.37 -14.50
C PRO A 96 -1.26 0.06 -14.98
N MET A 97 -2.27 0.66 -15.62
CA MET A 97 -2.20 2.06 -16.05
C MET A 97 -2.35 3.02 -14.88
N TYR A 98 -3.15 2.65 -13.90
CA TYR A 98 -3.24 3.34 -12.63
C TYR A 98 -3.72 2.37 -11.55
N SER A 99 -3.31 2.61 -10.31
CA SER A 99 -3.58 1.74 -9.18
C SER A 99 -3.69 2.48 -7.87
N LEU A 100 -4.32 1.82 -6.91
CA LEU A 100 -4.44 2.21 -5.53
C LEU A 100 -3.95 1.06 -4.66
N SER A 101 -2.81 1.26 -4.01
CA SER A 101 -2.27 0.35 -3.00
C SER A 101 -2.87 0.69 -1.64
N ILE A 102 -3.45 -0.29 -0.95
CA ILE A 102 -4.22 -0.08 0.27
C ILE A 102 -3.72 -1.01 1.36
N LYS A 103 -3.48 -0.46 2.56
CA LYS A 103 -3.25 -1.22 3.78
C LYS A 103 -4.39 -0.99 4.76
N ALA A 104 -4.84 -2.07 5.38
CA ALA A 104 -5.84 -2.04 6.43
C ALA A 104 -5.36 -2.81 7.66
N GLN A 105 -5.93 -2.48 8.82
CA GLN A 105 -5.63 -3.14 10.08
C GLN A 105 -5.94 -4.65 9.99
N GLY A 106 -4.95 -5.49 10.35
CA GLY A 106 -5.10 -6.94 10.33
C GLY A 106 -5.16 -7.56 8.92
N MET A 107 -4.84 -6.81 7.87
CA MET A 107 -4.85 -7.29 6.48
C MET A 107 -3.48 -7.10 5.82
N GLU A 108 -3.10 -8.04 4.95
CA GLU A 108 -2.04 -7.78 3.97
C GLU A 108 -2.42 -6.63 3.05
N GLN A 109 -1.40 -5.97 2.49
CA GLN A 109 -1.64 -4.96 1.48
C GLN A 109 -2.34 -5.60 0.28
N PHE A 110 -3.34 -4.89 -0.25
CA PHE A 110 -3.98 -5.23 -1.50
C PHE A 110 -3.92 -4.04 -2.45
N MET A 111 -4.15 -4.31 -3.73
CA MET A 111 -4.13 -3.29 -4.76
C MET A 111 -5.42 -3.36 -5.55
N ILE A 112 -6.01 -2.21 -5.86
CA ILE A 112 -7.06 -2.11 -6.87
C ILE A 112 -6.51 -1.32 -8.04
N ALA A 113 -6.57 -1.87 -9.24
CA ALA A 113 -5.88 -1.31 -10.39
C ALA A 113 -6.70 -1.44 -11.68
N CYS A 114 -6.45 -0.53 -12.62
CA CYS A 114 -6.98 -0.61 -13.98
C CYS A 114 -5.88 -0.98 -14.97
N TYR A 115 -6.18 -1.94 -15.84
CA TYR A 115 -5.23 -2.51 -16.80
C TYR A 115 -5.45 -2.05 -18.25
N ASN A 116 -6.42 -1.15 -18.49
CA ASN A 116 -6.67 -0.61 -19.82
C ASN A 116 -7.00 0.88 -19.80
N ARG A 117 -6.90 1.51 -20.98
CA ARG A 117 -7.07 2.97 -21.15
C ARG A 117 -8.52 3.41 -20.97
N ASP A 118 -9.46 2.54 -21.33
CA ASP A 118 -10.89 2.84 -21.28
C ASP A 118 -11.48 2.74 -19.86
N GLY A 119 -10.70 2.32 -18.86
CA GLY A 119 -11.16 2.26 -17.46
C GLY A 119 -12.09 1.10 -17.14
N THR A 120 -12.20 0.10 -18.02
CA THR A 120 -13.17 -1.00 -17.92
C THR A 120 -12.59 -2.29 -17.32
N HIS A 121 -11.26 -2.40 -17.25
CA HIS A 121 -10.55 -3.57 -16.75
C HIS A 121 -9.99 -3.29 -15.35
N VAL A 122 -10.91 -3.08 -14.40
CA VAL A 122 -10.57 -2.86 -12.99
C VAL A 122 -10.55 -4.19 -12.24
N GLY A 123 -9.48 -4.41 -11.48
CA GLY A 123 -9.30 -5.63 -10.69
C GLY A 123 -8.72 -5.35 -9.32
N LEU A 124 -9.09 -6.20 -8.36
CA LEU A 124 -8.47 -6.34 -7.05
C LEU A 124 -7.37 -7.40 -7.16
N MET A 125 -6.15 -7.05 -6.75
CA MET A 125 -5.06 -7.98 -6.49
C MET A 125 -4.91 -8.15 -4.98
N TYR A 126 -5.04 -9.38 -4.49
CA TYR A 126 -4.87 -9.73 -3.08
C TYR A 126 -4.26 -11.12 -2.96
N GLN A 127 -3.20 -11.23 -2.14
CA GLN A 127 -2.46 -12.49 -1.94
C GLN A 127 -2.00 -13.17 -3.24
N GLY A 128 -1.57 -12.35 -4.21
CA GLY A 128 -1.13 -12.82 -5.53
C GLY A 128 -2.26 -13.23 -6.48
N GLU A 129 -3.52 -13.11 -6.07
CA GLU A 129 -4.68 -13.48 -6.86
C GLU A 129 -5.44 -12.25 -7.35
N TYR A 130 -5.94 -12.31 -8.59
CA TYR A 130 -6.68 -11.21 -9.21
C TYR A 130 -8.17 -11.50 -9.25
N TYR A 131 -8.98 -10.48 -9.01
CA TYR A 131 -10.44 -10.56 -9.01
C TYR A 131 -11.02 -9.39 -9.78
N ARG A 132 -12.00 -9.64 -10.64
CA ARG A 132 -12.64 -8.58 -11.42
C ARG A 132 -13.54 -7.72 -10.54
N ILE A 133 -13.53 -6.40 -10.75
CA ILE A 133 -14.49 -5.46 -10.17
C ILE A 133 -15.39 -4.97 -11.30
N GLU A 134 -16.69 -5.28 -11.21
CA GLU A 134 -17.72 -4.85 -12.16
C GLU A 134 -18.57 -3.77 -11.52
N ASN A 135 -18.02 -2.55 -11.43
CA ASN A 135 -18.71 -1.41 -10.86
C ASN A 135 -18.24 -0.12 -11.55
N ASP A 136 -19.04 0.40 -12.46
CA ASP A 136 -18.67 1.58 -13.28
C ASP A 136 -18.48 2.85 -12.44
N ASP A 137 -19.25 3.01 -11.36
CA ASP A 137 -19.10 4.14 -10.44
C ASP A 137 -17.75 4.09 -9.73
N PHE A 138 -17.37 2.91 -9.26
CA PHE A 138 -16.08 2.70 -8.62
C PHE A 138 -14.92 2.81 -9.63
N SER A 139 -15.09 2.31 -10.85
CA SER A 139 -14.08 2.45 -11.92
C SER A 139 -13.83 3.92 -12.27
N ARG A 140 -14.89 4.72 -12.41
CA ARG A 140 -14.78 6.18 -12.60
C ARG A 140 -14.09 6.85 -11.43
N TYR A 141 -14.51 6.52 -10.21
CA TYR A 141 -13.85 7.02 -9.00
C TYR A 141 -12.35 6.69 -8.96
N LEU A 142 -11.98 5.43 -9.23
CA LEU A 142 -10.58 4.98 -9.25
C LEU A 142 -9.76 5.78 -10.26
N SER A 143 -10.30 6.03 -11.46
CA SER A 143 -9.67 6.88 -12.46
C SER A 143 -9.45 8.31 -11.93
N SER A 144 -10.49 8.94 -11.40
CA SER A 144 -10.41 10.33 -10.95
C SER A 144 -9.51 10.51 -9.73
N ILE A 145 -9.55 9.58 -8.76
CA ILE A 145 -8.68 9.63 -7.59
C ILE A 145 -7.23 9.27 -7.94
N CYS A 146 -6.95 8.47 -8.96
CA CYS A 146 -5.56 8.29 -9.40
C CYS A 146 -5.05 9.53 -10.16
N ALA A 147 -5.91 10.17 -10.97
CA ALA A 147 -5.56 11.40 -11.69
C ALA A 147 -5.40 12.63 -10.77
N GLY A 148 -6.04 12.62 -9.60
CA GLY A 148 -6.10 13.79 -8.73
C GLY A 148 -7.03 14.90 -9.24
N GLU A 149 -8.01 14.57 -10.08
CA GLU A 149 -8.93 15.55 -10.72
C GLU A 149 -9.70 16.45 -9.73
N ASN A 150 -9.98 15.94 -8.53
CA ASN A 150 -10.69 16.67 -7.46
C ASN A 150 -9.76 17.29 -6.42
N ARG A 151 -8.44 17.09 -6.56
CA ARG A 151 -7.49 17.99 -5.92
C ARG A 151 -7.52 19.25 -6.76
N ALA A 152 -8.34 20.23 -6.36
CA ALA A 152 -7.91 21.61 -6.51
C ALA A 152 -6.43 21.64 -6.16
N GLU A 153 -5.57 22.29 -6.93
CA GLU A 153 -4.14 22.45 -6.62
C GLU A 153 -4.01 22.92 -5.16
N ALA A 154 -3.97 21.95 -4.27
CA ALA A 154 -4.03 22.17 -2.85
C ALA A 154 -2.57 22.36 -2.48
N PRO A 155 -2.22 23.46 -1.79
CA PRO A 155 -0.90 23.59 -1.22
C PRO A 155 -0.77 22.51 -0.14
N GLY A 156 -0.41 21.29 -0.53
CA GLY A 156 -0.67 20.14 0.33
C GLY A 156 -0.30 18.75 -0.18
N ASN A 157 0.07 18.54 -1.45
CA ASN A 157 0.72 17.26 -1.82
C ASN A 157 2.22 17.29 -1.50
N LYS A 158 2.54 17.66 -0.25
CA LYS A 158 3.91 17.75 0.20
C LYS A 158 4.34 16.39 0.76
N GLY A 159 5.37 15.79 0.18
CA GLY A 159 5.94 14.51 0.63
C GLY A 159 6.59 14.65 2.02
N ARG A 160 6.78 13.54 2.73
CA ARG A 160 7.59 13.58 3.96
C ARG A 160 9.06 13.69 3.60
N LEU A 161 9.79 14.64 4.19
CA LEU A 161 11.23 14.76 3.99
C LEU A 161 11.92 13.50 4.53
N SER A 162 12.78 12.87 3.72
CA SER A 162 13.58 11.70 4.12
C SER A 162 15.05 12.08 4.35
N LEU A 163 15.80 11.27 5.10
CA LEU A 163 17.25 11.46 5.25
C LEU A 163 17.99 11.42 3.91
N ASN A 164 17.55 10.56 2.97
CA ASN A 164 18.11 10.54 1.62
C ASN A 164 17.86 11.85 0.87
N ASN A 165 16.68 12.45 1.04
CA ASN A 165 16.40 13.77 0.46
C ASN A 165 17.35 14.82 1.04
N VAL A 166 17.59 14.80 2.35
CA VAL A 166 18.53 15.72 3.01
C VAL A 166 19.96 15.56 2.47
N ILE A 167 20.43 14.31 2.31
CA ILE A 167 21.77 14.01 1.74
C ILE A 167 21.87 14.50 0.28
N MET A 168 20.82 14.36 -0.51
CA MET A 168 20.80 14.82 -1.89
C MET A 168 20.74 16.36 -1.97
N LEU A 169 19.93 16.99 -1.13
CA LEU A 169 19.78 18.44 -1.08
C LEU A 169 21.06 19.12 -0.55
N SER A 170 21.74 18.53 0.43
CA SER A 170 22.97 19.10 1.00
C SER A 170 24.07 19.29 -0.04
N GLN A 171 24.04 18.56 -1.15
CA GLN A 171 24.99 18.73 -2.27
C GLN A 171 24.91 20.13 -2.92
N LYS A 172 23.80 20.84 -2.76
CA LYS A 172 23.64 22.23 -3.25
C LYS A 172 24.33 23.28 -2.38
N GLY A 173 24.73 22.94 -1.14
CA GLY A 173 25.40 23.87 -0.24
C GLY A 173 24.62 25.19 -0.03
N GLU A 174 25.32 26.32 -0.14
CA GLU A 174 24.77 27.68 0.05
C GLU A 174 23.79 28.15 -1.05
N GLU A 175 23.54 27.32 -2.07
CA GLU A 175 22.49 27.56 -3.07
C GLU A 175 21.12 27.09 -2.60
N LEU A 176 21.02 26.34 -1.50
CA LEU A 176 19.75 25.89 -0.95
C LEU A 176 18.82 27.06 -0.59
N SER A 177 17.55 26.89 -0.92
CA SER A 177 16.49 27.88 -0.77
C SER A 177 15.22 27.27 -0.15
N TRP A 178 14.24 28.12 0.15
CA TRP A 178 12.92 27.67 0.63
C TRP A 178 12.19 26.80 -0.40
N GLU A 179 12.37 27.08 -1.69
CA GLU A 179 11.72 26.38 -2.80
C GLU A 179 12.14 24.92 -2.90
N ASP A 180 13.41 24.62 -2.59
CA ASP A 180 13.94 23.25 -2.58
C ASP A 180 13.22 22.34 -1.58
N PHE A 181 12.57 22.93 -0.58
CA PHE A 181 11.85 22.22 0.47
C PHE A 181 10.33 22.41 0.40
N GLU A 182 9.83 23.24 -0.52
CA GLU A 182 8.39 23.45 -0.73
C GLU A 182 7.62 22.16 -1.04
N PRO A 183 8.20 21.17 -1.75
CA PRO A 183 7.56 19.88 -1.94
C PRO A 183 7.43 19.02 -0.68
N PHE A 184 7.94 19.42 0.50
CA PHE A 184 7.91 18.62 1.73
C PHE A 184 7.06 19.20 2.86
N PHE A 185 6.38 18.31 3.59
CA PHE A 185 5.51 18.69 4.68
C PHE A 185 6.31 19.33 5.82
N TYR A 186 5.82 20.47 6.34
CA TYR A 186 6.40 21.17 7.47
C TYR A 186 5.35 21.76 8.39
N VAL A 187 5.77 22.03 9.63
CA VAL A 187 5.04 22.84 10.61
C VAL A 187 5.74 24.18 10.75
N GLU A 188 4.99 25.28 10.69
CA GLU A 188 5.52 26.61 11.02
C GLU A 188 5.52 26.82 12.54
N THR A 189 6.68 27.09 13.12
CA THR A 189 6.90 27.08 14.58
C THR A 189 7.54 28.38 15.10
N GLY A 190 7.66 29.38 14.22
CA GLY A 190 8.32 30.64 14.52
C GLY A 190 7.53 31.61 15.40
N SER A 191 8.21 32.23 16.37
CA SER A 191 7.72 33.42 17.09
C SER A 191 8.66 34.58 16.84
N GLY A 192 8.45 35.31 15.74
CA GLY A 192 9.24 36.48 15.32
C GLY A 192 10.23 36.22 14.18
N LEU A 193 10.66 34.97 13.98
CA LEU A 193 11.35 34.52 12.76
C LEU A 193 10.44 33.58 11.98
N TYR A 194 10.56 33.54 10.66
CA TYR A 194 9.91 32.53 9.83
C TYR A 194 10.68 31.20 9.96
N ILE A 195 10.05 30.19 10.58
CA ILE A 195 10.69 28.89 10.86
C ILE A 195 9.80 27.75 10.40
N ARG A 196 10.31 26.92 9.47
CA ARG A 196 9.72 25.66 9.03
C ARG A 196 10.40 24.48 9.71
N LEU A 197 9.62 23.59 10.31
CA LEU A 197 10.05 22.33 10.90
C LEU A 197 9.57 21.15 10.05
N TYR A 198 10.51 20.38 9.51
CA TYR A 198 10.26 19.17 8.72
C TYR A 198 10.55 17.94 9.56
N GLU A 199 9.52 17.18 9.90
CA GLU A 199 9.67 15.91 10.64
C GLU A 199 10.15 14.80 9.69
N ILE A 200 11.32 14.22 9.98
CA ILE A 200 11.91 13.18 9.13
C ILE A 200 11.56 11.80 9.68
N ASN A 201 11.93 11.51 10.93
CA ASN A 201 11.63 10.26 11.63
C ASN A 201 11.65 10.53 13.16
N PRO A 202 11.42 9.52 14.03
CA PRO A 202 11.42 9.74 15.48
C PRO A 202 12.73 10.33 16.02
N LEU A 203 13.87 10.11 15.35
CA LEU A 203 15.19 10.54 15.80
C LEU A 203 15.62 11.89 15.21
N PHE A 204 15.20 12.23 13.99
CA PHE A 204 15.66 13.43 13.29
C PHE A 204 14.52 14.34 12.82
N SER A 205 14.80 15.63 12.84
CA SER A 205 14.02 16.67 12.17
C SER A 205 14.94 17.69 11.51
N LEU A 206 14.42 18.41 10.51
CA LEU A 206 15.12 19.52 9.88
C LEU A 206 14.41 20.84 10.17
N LEU A 207 15.17 21.84 10.61
CA LEU A 207 14.72 23.20 10.88
C LEU A 207 15.29 24.15 9.84
N MET A 208 14.43 24.92 9.19
CA MET A 208 14.83 25.97 8.28
C MET A 208 14.27 27.29 8.78
N GLY A 209 15.13 28.28 9.01
CA GLY A 209 14.73 29.54 9.62
C GLY A 209 15.33 30.76 8.94
N GLY A 210 14.59 31.85 8.91
CA GLY A 210 15.03 33.15 8.40
C GLY A 210 14.09 34.28 8.82
N ASP A 211 14.32 35.47 8.28
CA ASP A 211 13.45 36.62 8.53
C ASP A 211 12.09 36.44 7.83
N ASN A 212 12.13 36.19 6.51
CA ASN A 212 10.95 35.92 5.69
C ASN A 212 11.31 35.00 4.49
N PRO A 213 10.31 34.42 3.81
CA PRO A 213 10.52 33.51 2.68
C PRO A 213 11.11 34.17 1.42
N ASP A 214 11.01 35.49 1.27
CA ASP A 214 11.54 36.22 0.11
C ASP A 214 13.07 36.36 0.18
N ASN A 215 13.64 36.20 1.39
CA ASN A 215 15.08 36.20 1.64
C ASN A 215 15.62 34.77 1.80
N LYS A 216 16.93 34.58 1.59
CA LYS A 216 17.58 33.28 1.84
C LYS A 216 17.40 32.81 3.29
N PRO A 217 17.26 31.50 3.54
CA PRO A 217 17.30 30.96 4.88
C PRO A 217 18.57 31.38 5.61
N MET A 218 18.45 31.81 6.87
CA MET A 218 19.60 32.09 7.74
C MET A 218 20.31 30.80 8.14
N TYR A 219 19.54 29.73 8.35
CA TYR A 219 20.05 28.40 8.68
C TYR A 219 19.18 27.28 8.11
N ILE A 220 19.80 26.14 7.84
CA ILE A 220 19.12 24.89 7.47
C ILE A 220 19.73 23.75 8.29
N ARG A 221 19.14 23.45 9.45
CA ARG A 221 19.72 22.56 10.46
C ARG A 221 19.07 21.20 10.48
N LEU A 222 19.85 20.15 10.29
CA LEU A 222 19.46 18.79 10.67
C LEU A 222 19.81 18.60 12.14
N ARG A 223 18.85 18.19 12.97
CA ARG A 223 19.03 17.99 14.41
C ARG A 223 18.50 16.65 14.87
N THR A 224 18.97 16.19 16.03
CA THR A 224 18.29 15.10 16.75
C THR A 224 17.03 15.64 17.44
N ASN A 225 16.04 14.78 17.64
CA ASN A 225 14.82 15.11 18.39
C ASN A 225 15.01 14.91 19.90
N THR A 226 15.99 14.11 20.31
CA THR A 226 16.32 13.80 21.71
C THR A 226 17.16 14.88 22.36
N GLU A 227 18.13 15.44 21.62
CA GLU A 227 19.01 16.53 22.05
C GLU A 227 19.01 17.63 20.96
N PRO A 228 18.02 18.54 20.98
CA PRO A 228 17.80 19.52 19.92
C PRO A 228 18.96 20.46 19.60
N GLU A 229 19.88 20.64 20.56
CA GLU A 229 21.13 21.37 20.42
C GLU A 229 22.21 20.61 19.62
N ASP A 230 22.12 19.28 19.52
CA ASP A 230 22.98 18.49 18.63
C ASP A 230 22.42 18.56 17.20
N ALA A 231 22.99 19.49 16.44
CA ALA A 231 22.54 19.86 15.11
C ALA A 231 23.70 20.33 14.24
N ILE A 232 23.55 20.14 12.93
CA ILE A 232 24.48 20.62 11.90
C ILE A 232 23.75 21.47 10.87
N ASP A 233 24.40 22.46 10.27
CA ASP A 233 23.90 23.14 9.08
C ASP A 233 24.26 22.35 7.82
N ILE A 234 23.24 21.86 7.12
CA ILE A 234 23.43 20.94 5.99
C ILE A 234 24.08 21.59 4.77
N ARG A 235 24.22 22.93 4.75
CA ARG A 235 24.85 23.66 3.65
C ARG A 235 26.37 23.60 3.72
N THR A 236 26.92 23.39 4.91
CA THR A 236 28.35 23.55 5.19
C THR A 236 28.98 22.33 5.86
N GLU A 237 28.19 21.48 6.51
CA GLU A 237 28.67 20.38 7.34
C GLU A 237 28.34 18.99 6.75
N ASP A 238 29.02 17.95 7.23
CA ASP A 238 28.87 16.58 6.73
C ASP A 238 27.62 15.88 7.28
N VAL A 239 26.57 15.89 6.47
CA VAL A 239 25.28 15.24 6.76
C VAL A 239 25.40 13.73 6.97
N THR A 240 26.24 13.06 6.19
CA THR A 240 26.33 11.58 6.26
C THR A 240 27.06 11.14 7.51
N ALA A 241 28.11 11.87 7.91
CA ALA A 241 28.82 11.65 9.17
C ALA A 241 27.90 11.88 10.37
N PHE A 242 27.12 12.97 10.37
CA PHE A 242 26.16 13.27 11.44
C PHE A 242 25.07 12.20 11.60
N ILE A 243 24.45 11.77 10.50
CA ILE A 243 23.44 10.70 10.54
C ILE A 243 24.05 9.39 11.06
N SER A 244 25.28 9.09 10.66
CA SER A 244 25.96 7.86 11.08
C SER A 244 26.34 7.86 12.56
N LYS A 245 26.74 9.02 13.11
CA LYS A 245 27.06 9.21 14.54
C LYS A 245 25.88 8.84 15.45
N HIS A 246 24.64 9.14 15.02
CA HIS A 246 23.43 8.98 15.83
C HIS A 246 22.58 7.77 15.46
N ARG A 247 23.02 6.93 14.52
CA ARG A 247 22.22 5.82 13.99
C ARG A 247 21.73 4.85 15.08
N ASP A 248 22.55 4.64 16.11
CA ASP A 248 22.30 3.68 17.18
C ASP A 248 21.49 4.28 18.36
N ASP A 249 21.21 5.59 18.33
CA ASP A 249 20.41 6.28 19.36
C ASP A 249 18.89 6.06 19.18
N MET A 250 18.50 5.19 18.25
CA MET A 250 17.10 4.89 17.95
C MET A 250 16.49 4.08 19.11
N PRO A 251 15.39 4.54 19.72
CA PRO A 251 14.86 3.90 20.93
C PRO A 251 14.39 2.46 20.67
N ASP A 252 14.89 1.52 21.48
CA ASP A 252 14.60 0.06 21.45
C ASP A 252 13.12 -0.29 21.29
N SER A 253 12.21 0.60 21.70
CA SER A 253 10.76 0.47 21.56
C SER A 253 10.24 0.31 20.11
N LEU A 254 11.09 0.47 19.09
CA LEU A 254 10.76 0.28 17.68
C LEU A 254 11.48 -0.90 17.01
N LEU A 255 12.36 -1.62 17.72
CA LEU A 255 12.92 -2.88 17.24
C LEU A 255 11.87 -3.98 17.43
N LEU A 256 11.35 -4.51 16.32
CA LEU A 256 10.52 -5.73 16.38
C LEU A 256 11.33 -6.83 17.10
N PRO A 257 10.71 -7.59 18.02
CA PRO A 257 11.41 -8.72 18.63
C PRO A 257 11.85 -9.70 17.52
N PRO A 258 13.02 -10.35 17.68
CA PRO A 258 13.49 -11.33 16.70
C PRO A 258 12.40 -12.39 16.45
N LEU A 259 12.13 -12.67 15.17
CA LEU A 259 11.23 -13.74 14.78
C LEU A 259 11.74 -15.04 15.41
N GLU A 260 11.02 -15.57 16.40
CA GLU A 260 11.28 -16.93 16.89
C GLU A 260 11.03 -17.89 15.71
N GLU A 261 12.11 -18.53 15.25
CA GLU A 261 12.03 -19.70 14.40
C GLU A 261 11.32 -20.82 15.18
N SER A 262 10.05 -21.05 14.86
CA SER A 262 9.30 -22.20 15.35
C SER A 262 9.95 -23.48 14.83
N ARG A 263 10.50 -24.27 15.76
CA ARG A 263 10.91 -25.66 15.58
C ARG A 263 9.75 -26.58 15.25
#